data_AF-F7QQA8-F1
#
_entry.id   AF-F7QQA8-F1
#
_cell.length_a   1.000
_cell.length_b   1.000
_cell.length_c   1.000
_cell.angle_alpha   90.00
_cell.angle_beta   90.00
_cell.angle_gamma   90.00
#
_symmetry.space_group_name_H-M   'P 1'
#
loop_
_entity.id
_entity.type
_entity.pdbx_description
1 polymer ?
#
loop_
_entity_poly.entity_id
_entity_poly.type
_entity_poly.pdbx_seq_one_letter_code
_entity_poly.pdbx_strand_id
1 'polypeptide(L)' 'MAADLRAKAALLSPGPEREAILKKARQLETASHMDDWASSPGLRPPKP' A
#
# COMPACT_ATOMS: atom_id res chain seq x y z
N MET A 1 -0.50 -7.54 1.82
CA MET A 1 0.65 -6.81 1.25
C MET A 1 0.32 -6.45 -0.20
N ALA A 2 0.73 -5.29 -0.72
CA ALA A 2 0.36 -4.84 -2.07
C ALA A 2 0.75 -5.81 -3.20
N ALA A 3 1.81 -6.62 -2.98
CA ALA A 3 2.24 -7.67 -3.91
C ALA A 3 1.17 -8.75 -4.15
N ASP A 4 0.43 -9.17 -3.12
CA ASP A 4 -0.66 -10.16 -3.24
C ASP A 4 -1.80 -9.65 -4.13
N LEU A 5 -2.13 -8.37 -4.00
CA LEU A 5 -3.16 -7.73 -4.82
C LEU A 5 -2.73 -7.60 -6.28
N ARG A 6 -1.45 -7.30 -6.56
CA ARG A 6 -0.93 -7.32 -7.93
C ARG A 6 -0.97 -8.73 -8.53
N ALA A 7 -0.61 -9.76 -7.76
CA ALA A 7 -0.68 -11.15 -8.22
C ALA A 7 -2.13 -11.56 -8.55
N LYS A 8 -3.11 -11.20 -7.71
CA LYS A 8 -4.54 -11.40 -8.00
C LYS A 8 -5.00 -10.64 -9.25
N ALA A 9 -4.57 -9.39 -9.40
CA ALA A 9 -4.89 -8.59 -10.58
C ALA A 9 -4.26 -9.13 -11.87
N ALA A 10 -3.16 -9.89 -11.79
CA ALA A 10 -2.53 -10.54 -12.94
C ALA A 10 -3.30 -11.79 -13.41
N LEU A 11 -4.07 -12.43 -12.53
CA LEU A 11 -4.92 -13.58 -12.85
C LEU A 11 -6.29 -13.18 -13.43
N LEU A 12 -6.67 -11.90 -13.30
CA LEU A 12 -7.93 -11.37 -13.79
C LEU A 12 -7.80 -10.84 -15.22
N SER A 13 -8.83 -11.09 -16.02
CA SER A 13 -8.98 -10.44 -17.32
C SER A 13 -9.03 -8.91 -17.16
N PRO A 14 -8.53 -8.14 -18.15
CA PRO A 14 -8.65 -6.69 -18.16
C PRO A 14 -10.13 -6.28 -18.02
N GLY A 15 -10.41 -5.47 -17.01
CA GLY A 15 -11.76 -5.05 -16.65
C GLY A 15 -11.82 -4.36 -15.29
N PRO A 16 -13.02 -3.90 -14.89
CA PRO A 16 -13.21 -3.06 -13.71
C PRO A 16 -12.81 -3.76 -12.40
N GLU A 17 -12.95 -5.09 -12.31
CA GLU A 17 -12.48 -5.86 -11.13
C GLU A 17 -10.96 -5.82 -10.99
N ARG A 18 -10.22 -6.02 -12.09
CA ARG A 18 -8.76 -5.92 -12.10
C ARG A 18 -8.32 -4.52 -11.68
N GLU A 19 -8.98 -3.49 -12.19
CA GLU A 19 -8.67 -2.09 -11.84
C GLU A 19 -8.95 -1.79 -10.36
N ALA A 20 -10.05 -2.30 -9.79
CA ALA A 20 -10.36 -2.13 -8.38
C ALA A 20 -9.29 -2.74 -7.47
N ILE A 21 -8.79 -3.93 -7.83
CA ILE A 21 -7.71 -4.59 -7.08
C ILE A 21 -6.38 -3.83 -7.22
N LEU A 22 -6.04 -3.35 -8.43
CA LEU A 22 -4.86 -2.53 -8.65
C LEU A 22 -4.91 -1.21 -7.88
N LYS A 23 -6.09 -0.59 -7.80
CA LYS A 23 -6.31 0.64 -7.01
C LYS A 23 -6.08 0.38 -5.52
N LYS A 24 -6.58 -0.74 -4.98
CA LYS A 24 -6.29 -1.17 -3.61
C LYS A 24 -4.80 -1.45 -3.38
N ALA A 25 -4.12 -2.10 -4.32
CA ALA A 25 -2.68 -2.37 -4.22
C ALA A 25 -1.90 -1.06 -4.09
N ARG A 26 -2.25 -0.05 -4.89
CA ARG A 26 -1.61 1.27 -4.87
C ARG A 26 -1.87 2.02 -3.56
N GLN A 27 -3.08 1.96 -3.02
CA GLN A 27 -3.41 2.53 -1.70
C GLN A 27 -2.60 1.88 -0.58
N LEU A 28 -2.42 0.55 -0.63
CA LEU A 28 -1.63 -0.18 0.36
C LEU A 28 -0.15 0.18 0.31
N GLU A 29 0.44 0.39 -0.87
CA GLU A 29 1.82 0.90 -0.97
C GLU A 29 1.94 2.29 -0.37
N THR A 30 1.01 3.19 -0.67
CA THR A 30 1.00 4.53 -0.07
C THR A 30 0.83 4.46 1.44
N ALA A 31 -0.06 3.60 1.96
CA ALA A 31 -0.26 3.42 3.39
C ALA A 31 0.97 2.86 4.10
N SER A 32 1.64 1.85 3.54
CA SER A 32 2.90 1.33 4.08
C SER A 32 4.00 2.40 4.10
N HIS A 33 4.06 3.24 3.07
CA HIS A 33 5.05 4.33 3.03
C HIS A 33 4.74 5.42 4.07
N MET A 34 3.47 5.67 4.37
CA MET A 34 3.06 6.60 5.43
C MET A 34 3.32 6.03 6.82
N ASP A 35 3.13 4.72 7.03
CA ASP A 35 3.44 4.04 8.31
C ASP A 35 4.94 4.09 8.62
N ASP A 36 5.78 3.86 7.61
CA ASP A 36 7.24 4.01 7.72
C ASP A 36 7.64 5.45 8.09
N TRP A 37 7.04 6.44 7.42
CA TRP A 37 7.25 7.86 7.76
C TRP A 37 6.79 8.19 9.19
N ALA A 38 5.61 7.73 9.61
CA ALA A 38 5.07 7.97 10.94
C ALA A 38 5.88 7.27 12.05
N SER A 39 6.50 6.14 11.75
CA SER A 39 7.33 5.38 12.69
C SER A 39 8.75 5.92 12.82
N SER A 40 9.16 6.83 11.93
CA SER A 40 10.53 7.32 11.84
C SER A 40 10.94 8.09 13.12
N PRO A 41 12.07 7.72 13.76
CA PRO A 41 12.46 8.22 15.08
C PRO A 41 12.77 9.73 15.12
N GLY A 42 13.00 10.38 13.97
CA GLY A 42 13.23 11.83 13.86
C GLY A 42 11.98 12.70 14.07
N LEU A 43 10.78 12.11 14.09
CA LEU A 43 9.50 12.80 14.35
C LEU A 43 8.96 12.57 15.76
N ARG A 44 9.67 11.78 16.59
CA ARG A 44 9.29 11.60 17.99
C ARG A 44 9.71 12.86 18.77
N PRO A 45 8.81 13.49 19.54
CA PRO A 45 9.20 14.59 20.40
C PRO A 45 10.29 14.10 21.37
N PRO A 46 11.32 14.91 21.65
CA PRO A 46 12.37 14.54 22.58
C PRO A 46 11.73 14.20 23.93
N LYS A 47 12.07 13.04 24.48
CA LYS A 47 11.62 12.67 25.82
C LYS A 47 12.37 13.55 26.84
N PRO A 48 11.67 14.12 27.84
CA PRO A 48 12.30 14.82 28.95
C PRO A 48 13.15 13.89 29.81
#